data_AF-W8L8Z9-F1
#
_entry.id   AF-W8L8Z9-F1
#
_cell.length_a   1.000
_cell.length_b   1.000
_cell.length_c   1.000
_cell.angle_alpha   90.00
_cell.angle_beta   90.00
_cell.angle_gamma   90.00
#
_symmetry.space_group_name_H-M   'P 1'
#
loop_
_entity.id
_entity.type
_entity.pdbx_description
1 polymer ?
#
loop_
_entity_poly.entity_id
_entity_poly.type
_entity_poly.pdbx_seq_one_letter_code
_entity_poly.pdbx_strand_id
1 'polypeptide(L)' 'MNILYLLIPLGIIFMAVILAAFLWTVRAGQYDDMEGPAHRILMDDDDPRIPRRDPASRETREEDR' A
#
# COMPACT_ATOMS: atom_id res chain seq x y z
N MET A 1 30.72 -17.00 30.87
CA MET A 1 30.95 -15.58 30.51
C MET A 1 31.51 -15.36 29.10
N ASN A 2 31.83 -16.42 28.32
CA ASN A 2 32.41 -16.26 26.97
C ASN A 2 31.40 -15.81 25.90
N ILE A 3 30.12 -16.17 26.06
CA ILE A 3 29.08 -15.89 25.07
C ILE A 3 28.83 -14.37 24.90
N LEU A 4 29.07 -13.58 25.95
CA LEU A 4 28.91 -12.13 25.91
C LEU A 4 29.86 -11.48 24.89
N TYR A 5 31.07 -12.01 24.73
CA TYR A 5 32.02 -11.52 23.72
C TYR A 5 31.56 -11.77 22.29
N LEU A 6 30.63 -12.70 22.06
CA LEU A 6 30.01 -12.93 20.76
C LEU A 6 28.72 -12.12 20.60
N LEU A 7 27.88 -12.08 21.63
CA LEU A 7 26.57 -11.41 21.58
C LEU A 7 26.67 -9.88 21.49
N ILE A 8 27.62 -9.27 22.19
CA ILE A 8 27.80 -7.81 22.16
C ILE A 8 28.13 -7.30 20.75
N PRO A 9 29.19 -7.79 20.07
CA PRO A 9 29.48 -7.31 18.72
C PRO A 9 28.40 -7.70 17.71
N LEU A 10 27.81 -8.90 17.84
CA LEU A 10 26.69 -9.31 16.99
C LEU A 10 25.49 -8.38 17.13
N GLY A 11 25.17 -7.95 18.35
CA GLY A 11 24.10 -6.99 18.62
C GLY A 11 24.38 -5.61 18.03
N ILE A 12 25.62 -5.12 18.11
CA ILE A 12 26.03 -3.85 17.50
C ILE A 12 25.88 -3.91 15.98
N ILE A 13 26.32 -5.01 15.35
CA ILE A 13 26.16 -5.22 13.91
C ILE A 13 24.67 -5.24 13.54
N PHE A 14 23.85 -5.96 14.30
CA PHE A 14 22.41 -6.04 14.07
C PHE A 14 21.74 -4.66 14.18
N MET A 15 22.11 -3.89 15.19
CA MET A 15 21.65 -2.50 15.37
C MET A 15 22.06 -1.62 14.17
N ALA A 16 23.31 -1.72 13.72
CA ALA A 16 23.81 -0.96 12.59
C ALA A 16 23.08 -1.30 11.28
N VAL A 17 22.77 -2.58 11.05
CA VAL A 17 21.99 -3.03 9.88
C VAL A 17 20.58 -2.44 9.92
N ILE A 18 19.90 -2.49 11.06
CA ILE A 18 18.56 -1.91 11.22
C ILE A 18 18.58 -0.41 10.97
N LEU A 19 19.55 0.32 11.55
CA LEU A 19 19.70 1.76 11.31
C LEU A 19 19.95 2.07 9.83
N ALA A 20 20.84 1.32 9.17
CA ALA A 20 21.15 1.52 7.77
C ALA A 20 19.92 1.27 6.88
N ALA A 21 19.16 0.20 7.15
CA ALA A 21 17.93 -0.10 6.44
C ALA A 21 16.89 1.02 6.65
N PHE A 22 16.72 1.51 7.88
CA PHE A 22 15.81 2.61 8.19
C PHE A 22 16.21 3.92 7.48
N LEU A 23 17.49 4.27 7.48
CA LEU A 23 17.96 5.46 6.76
C LEU A 23 17.77 5.32 5.25
N TRP A 24 17.92 4.11 4.72
CA TRP A 24 17.64 3.82 3.32
C TRP A 24 16.15 3.97 2.99
N THR A 25 15.22 3.48 3.82
CA THR A 25 13.78 3.66 3.57
C THR A 25 13.34 5.13 3.61
N VAL A 26 13.87 5.90 4.57
CA VAL A 26 13.63 7.34 4.65
C VAL A 26 14.13 8.05 3.40
N ARG A 27 15.34 7.72 2.93
CA ARG A 27 15.92 8.32 1.73
C ARG A 27 15.27 7.82 0.44
N ALA A 28 14.68 6.63 0.43
CA ALA A 28 13.96 6.07 -0.70
C ALA A 28 12.59 6.73 -0.94
N GLY A 29 12.16 7.64 -0.05
CA GLY A 29 10.90 8.38 -0.24
C GLY A 29 9.65 7.52 -0.07
N GLN A 30 9.75 6.33 0.54
CA GLN A 30 8.59 5.44 0.74
C GLN A 30 7.49 6.08 1.61
N TYR A 31 7.82 7.11 2.38
CA TYR A 31 6.87 7.85 3.21
C TYR A 31 6.19 9.02 2.48
N ASP A 32 6.60 9.33 1.25
CA ASP A 32 6.08 10.46 0.47
C ASP A 32 4.72 10.13 -0.18
N ASP A 33 4.39 8.85 -0.37
CA ASP A 33 3.12 8.39 -0.92
C ASP A 33 2.26 7.65 0.13
N MET A 34 1.99 8.31 1.25
CA MET A 34 0.98 7.85 2.22
C MET A 34 -0.45 8.30 1.85
N GLU A 35 -0.59 9.19 0.87
CA GLU A 35 -1.86 9.83 0.47
C GLU A 35 -2.47 9.23 -0.82
N GLY A 36 -1.68 8.56 -1.66
CA GLY A 36 -2.10 8.04 -2.96
C GLY A 36 -3.24 7.01 -2.96
N PRO A 37 -3.39 6.10 -1.97
CA PRO A 37 -4.50 5.14 -1.97
C PRO A 37 -5.85 5.76 -1.61
N ALA A 38 -5.87 6.75 -0.71
CA ALA A 38 -7.10 7.34 -0.19
C ALA A 38 -7.83 8.19 -1.24
N HIS A 39 -7.08 8.85 -2.13
CA HIS A 39 -7.67 9.68 -3.18
C HIS A 39 -8.28 8.87 -4.33
N ARG A 40 -7.81 7.64 -4.56
CA ARG A 40 -8.36 6.74 -5.61
C ARG A 40 -9.75 6.23 -5.26
N ILE A 41 -9.97 5.84 -4.00
CA ILE A 41 -11.29 5.36 -3.53
C ILE A 41 -12.39 6.42 -3.63
N LEU A 42 -12.04 7.72 -3.52
CA LEU A 42 -13.02 8.82 -3.59
C LEU A 42 -13.24 9.36 -5.01
N MET A 43 -12.31 9.09 -5.95
CA MET A 43 -12.35 9.57 -7.34
C MET A 43 -12.74 8.46 -8.35
N ASP A 44 -12.86 7.21 -7.91
CA ASP A 44 -13.26 6.07 -8.77
C ASP A 44 -14.71 6.19 -9.30
N ASP A 45 -15.56 7.02 -8.69
CA ASP A 45 -16.94 7.25 -9.15
C ASP A 45 -17.03 8.00 -10.50
N ASP A 46 -15.95 8.67 -10.92
CA ASP A 46 -15.85 9.41 -12.18
C ASP A 46 -14.97 8.69 -13.25
N ASP A 47 -14.65 7.40 -13.07
CA ASP A 47 -13.92 6.65 -14.10
C ASP A 47 -14.84 6.35 -15.31
N PRO A 48 -14.58 6.94 -16.50
CA PRO A 48 -15.38 6.70 -17.71
C PRO A 48 -15.32 5.25 -18.21
N ARG A 49 -14.46 4.40 -17.62
CA ARG A 49 -14.35 2.97 -17.91
C ARG A 49 -15.28 2.10 -17.06
N ILE A 50 -15.90 2.63 -16.01
CA ILE A 50 -16.92 1.88 -15.26
C ILE A 50 -18.16 1.79 -16.16
N PRO A 51 -18.58 0.58 -16.57
CA PRO A 51 -19.78 0.44 -17.37
C PRO A 51 -20.97 0.90 -16.53
N ARG A 52 -21.48 2.10 -16.82
CA ARG A 52 -22.74 2.58 -16.23
C ARG A 52 -23.79 1.56 -16.59
N ARG A 53 -24.31 0.84 -15.60
CA ARG A 53 -25.35 -0.15 -15.81
C ARG A 53 -26.61 0.59 -16.22
N ASP A 54 -26.82 0.72 -17.53
CA ASP A 54 -27.94 1.46 -18.09
C ASP A 54 -29.26 0.85 -17.58
N PRO A 55 -30.08 1.61 -16.82
CA PRO A 55 -31.35 1.12 -16.30
C PRO A 55 -32.35 0.80 -17.43
N ALA A 56 -32.13 1.32 -18.63
CA ALA A 56 -32.92 1.05 -19.83
C ALA A 56 -32.93 -0.42 -20.27
N SER A 57 -31.99 -1.24 -19.79
CA SER A 57 -31.94 -2.69 -20.10
C SER A 57 -32.88 -3.55 -19.24
N ARG A 58 -33.54 -2.97 -18.21
CA ARG A 58 -34.48 -3.71 -17.34
C ARG A 58 -35.93 -3.62 -17.81
N GLU A 59 -36.35 -2.52 -18.44
CA GLU A 59 -37.76 -2.36 -18.86
C GLU A 59 -38.15 -3.34 -19.98
N THR A 60 -37.24 -3.62 -20.93
CA THR A 60 -37.53 -4.56 -22.03
C THR A 60 -37.65 -6.03 -21.58
N ARG A 61 -37.23 -6.37 -20.34
CA ARG A 61 -37.29 -7.75 -19.83
C ARG A 61 -38.49 -8.02 -18.92
N GLU A 62 -39.18 -6.98 -18.46
CA GLU A 62 -40.40 -7.12 -17.66
C GLU A 62 -41.68 -7.01 -18.53
N GLU A 63 -41.62 -6.39 -19.71
CA GLU A 63 -42.77 -6.30 -20.62
C GLU A 63 -43.02 -7.60 -21.44
N ASP A 64 -42.08 -8.55 -21.41
CA ASP A 64 -42.18 -9.87 -22.09
C ASP A 64 -42.49 -11.03 -21.12
N ARG A 65 -43.02 -10.75 -19.92
CA ARG A 65 -43.38 -11.77 -18.92
C ARG A 65 -44.79 -11.59 -18.38
#